data_AF-A0A8T4YP08-F1
#
_entry.id   AF-A0A8T4YP08-F1
#
_cell.length_a   1.000
_cell.length_b   1.000
_cell.length_c   1.000
_cell.angle_alpha   90.00
_cell.angle_beta   90.00
_cell.angle_gamma   90.00
#
_symmetry.space_group_name_H-M   'P 1'
#
loop_
_entity.id
_entity.type
_entity.pdbx_description
1 polymer ?
#
loop_
_entity_poly.entity_id
_entity_poly.type
_entity_poly.pdbx_seq_one_letter_code
_entity_poly.pdbx_strand_id
1 'polypeptide(L)'
;LGKNVRRFGGAQKGKAWLYMRWMVRDLKLFESFSPRDLFIPLTMPTLRVVVALNLVNDEVAKNLHSTEMIKRWWKNHKAVEEAYVRLKQYAEELFPSDPLKVDYPFFILGRWLSGFQLTRKVLQNHLTFFKKVSEKIKRPPFQYLVQKEHRWGWGPGHFEKRVAEELEKRGIRIEYEPLQFNLPDGLTYTPDFIYPEAVGGKKLFLEPRGGKGLKEALMKCSLFRETYGEYCALALVVPEDIMDFVRQEKKAYDYLWSIH
;
A
#
# COMPACT_ATOMS: atom_id res chain seq x y z
N LEU A 1 26.43 -27.26 4.68
CA LEU A 1 26.17 -25.94 5.31
C LEU A 1 24.72 -25.76 5.82
N GLY A 2 23.70 -26.42 5.25
CA GLY A 2 22.29 -26.22 5.65
C GLY A 2 21.76 -26.98 6.89
N LYS A 3 22.49 -27.97 7.45
CA LYS A 3 21.96 -28.82 8.54
C LYS A 3 22.07 -28.22 9.97
N ASN A 4 22.75 -27.07 10.14
CA ASN A 4 23.06 -26.53 11.48
C ASN A 4 22.63 -25.07 11.72
N VAL A 5 21.94 -24.40 10.80
CA VAL A 5 21.47 -23.03 11.05
C VAL A 5 20.13 -23.08 11.79
N ARG A 6 20.19 -23.30 13.11
CA ARG A 6 18.98 -23.40 13.93
C ARG A 6 18.19 -22.08 13.96
N ARG A 7 18.82 -20.89 13.93
CA ARG A 7 18.13 -19.58 13.93
C ARG A 7 19.04 -18.46 13.39
N PHE A 8 18.64 -17.77 12.31
CA PHE A 8 19.16 -16.42 12.01
C PHE A 8 18.44 -15.42 12.95
N GLY A 9 19.18 -14.86 13.92
CA GLY A 9 18.68 -13.90 14.91
C GLY A 9 19.12 -12.45 14.67
N GLY A 10 18.61 -11.51 15.47
CA GLY A 10 19.06 -10.10 15.51
C GLY A 10 18.21 -9.09 14.73
N ALA A 11 18.58 -7.81 14.79
CA ALA A 11 17.82 -6.69 14.19
C ALA A 11 17.72 -6.73 12.65
N GLN A 12 18.61 -7.48 11.98
CA GLN A 12 18.60 -7.68 10.52
C GLN A 12 17.80 -8.91 10.08
N LYS A 13 17.20 -9.65 11.02
CA LYS A 13 16.44 -10.91 10.78
C LYS A 13 15.40 -10.74 9.67
N GLY A 14 14.61 -9.66 9.70
CA GLY A 14 13.56 -9.42 8.69
C GLY A 14 14.10 -9.27 7.26
N LYS A 15 15.24 -8.57 7.08
CA LYS A 15 15.88 -8.40 5.76
C LYS A 15 16.49 -9.71 5.28
N ALA A 16 17.16 -10.45 6.17
CA ALA A 16 17.75 -11.75 5.83
C ALA A 16 16.68 -12.76 5.39
N TRP A 17 15.53 -12.82 6.07
CA TRP A 17 14.42 -13.71 5.67
C TRP A 17 13.78 -13.32 4.33
N LEU A 18 13.68 -12.02 4.03
CA LEU A 18 13.22 -11.56 2.72
C LEU A 18 14.14 -12.09 1.59
N TYR A 19 15.46 -11.99 1.75
CA TYR A 19 16.41 -12.54 0.77
C TYR A 19 16.35 -14.06 0.70
N MET A 20 16.26 -14.76 1.84
CA MET A 20 16.12 -16.22 1.84
C MET A 20 14.86 -16.68 1.11
N ARG A 21 13.73 -15.96 1.26
CA ARG A 21 12.51 -16.22 0.49
C ARG A 21 12.78 -16.13 -1.01
N TRP A 22 13.44 -15.07 -1.46
CA TRP A 22 13.78 -14.89 -2.88
C TRP A 22 14.65 -16.03 -3.40
N MET A 23 15.70 -16.37 -2.67
CA MET A 23 16.64 -17.40 -3.09
C MET A 23 16.01 -18.81 -3.12
N VAL A 24 15.13 -19.14 -2.17
CA VAL A 24 14.53 -20.49 -2.07
C VAL A 24 13.29 -20.65 -2.95
N ARG A 25 12.38 -19.67 -2.95
CA ARG A 25 11.06 -19.82 -3.60
C ARG A 25 11.05 -19.28 -5.02
N ASP A 26 11.59 -18.09 -5.23
CA ASP A 26 11.41 -17.37 -6.50
C ASP A 26 12.55 -17.68 -7.48
N LEU A 27 13.79 -17.64 -7.01
CA LEU A 27 14.98 -17.93 -7.80
C LEU A 27 15.37 -19.40 -7.77
N LYS A 28 14.87 -20.17 -6.80
CA LYS A 28 15.15 -21.61 -6.59
C LYS A 28 16.64 -21.95 -6.57
N LEU A 29 17.48 -21.06 -6.04
CA LEU A 29 18.93 -21.21 -5.94
C LEU A 29 19.36 -22.23 -4.87
N PHE A 30 18.51 -22.47 -3.87
CA PHE A 30 18.81 -23.39 -2.77
C PHE A 30 17.75 -24.49 -2.66
N GLU A 31 17.95 -25.58 -3.40
CA GLU A 31 17.06 -26.75 -3.38
C GLU A 31 17.07 -27.51 -2.04
N SER A 32 18.10 -27.29 -1.20
CA SER A 32 18.21 -27.90 0.12
C SER A 32 17.29 -27.28 1.18
N PHE A 33 16.59 -26.18 0.87
CA PHE A 33 15.63 -25.55 1.76
C PHE A 33 14.22 -25.65 1.16
N SER A 34 13.24 -25.99 1.99
CA SER A 34 11.83 -25.91 1.59
C SER A 34 11.29 -24.52 1.90
N PRO A 35 10.43 -23.94 1.03
CA PRO A 35 9.64 -22.75 1.38
C PRO A 35 8.87 -22.89 2.70
N ARG A 36 8.49 -24.11 3.09
CA ARG A 36 7.82 -24.42 4.35
C ARG A 36 8.68 -24.13 5.60
N ASP A 37 10.00 -24.22 5.45
CA ASP A 37 10.93 -24.04 6.56
C ASP A 37 11.26 -22.56 6.81
N LEU A 38 10.90 -21.68 5.87
CA LEU A 38 11.19 -20.25 5.95
C LEU A 38 10.13 -19.49 6.78
N PHE A 39 10.54 -18.35 7.33
CA PHE A 39 9.61 -17.38 7.92
C PHE A 39 9.03 -16.46 6.86
N ILE A 40 7.76 -16.08 7.05
CA ILE A 40 7.14 -14.99 6.29
C ILE A 40 7.68 -13.67 6.84
N PRO A 41 8.26 -12.79 6.01
CA PRO A 41 8.76 -11.49 6.46
C PRO A 41 7.68 -10.66 7.17
N LEU A 42 7.90 -10.35 8.45
CA LEU A 42 7.03 -9.46 9.21
C LEU A 42 7.49 -8.01 8.98
N THR A 43 6.87 -7.36 7.99
CA THR A 43 7.06 -5.94 7.70
C THR A 43 5.90 -5.13 8.28
N MET A 44 5.99 -3.79 8.27
CA MET A 44 4.86 -2.94 8.67
C MET A 44 3.57 -3.25 7.87
N PRO A 45 3.59 -3.39 6.53
CA PRO A 45 2.44 -3.88 5.79
C PRO A 45 1.92 -5.24 6.27
N THR A 46 2.79 -6.25 6.36
CA THR A 46 2.39 -7.60 6.81
C THR A 46 1.77 -7.55 8.21
N LEU A 47 2.32 -6.74 9.12
CA LEU A 47 1.81 -6.56 10.47
C LEU A 47 0.39 -5.99 10.48
N ARG A 48 0.05 -5.05 9.58
CA ARG A 48 -1.33 -4.54 9.48
C ARG A 48 -2.32 -5.64 9.13
N VAL A 49 -1.95 -6.57 8.25
CA VAL A 49 -2.78 -7.74 7.92
C VAL A 49 -2.91 -8.68 9.11
N VAL A 50 -1.81 -8.95 9.82
CA VAL A 50 -1.79 -9.78 11.04
C VAL A 50 -2.71 -9.21 12.12
N VAL A 51 -2.69 -7.89 12.33
CA VAL A 51 -3.61 -7.19 13.24
C VAL A 51 -5.04 -7.30 12.74
N ALA A 52 -5.31 -7.02 11.46
CA ALA A 52 -6.66 -7.11 10.90
C ALA A 52 -7.24 -8.53 10.95
N LEU A 53 -6.41 -9.57 10.88
CA LEU A 53 -6.80 -10.97 11.05
C LEU A 53 -7.05 -11.37 12.51
N ASN A 54 -6.71 -10.49 13.47
CA ASN A 54 -6.72 -10.74 14.91
C ASN A 54 -5.78 -11.87 15.35
N LEU A 55 -4.57 -11.91 14.78
CA LEU A 55 -3.55 -12.91 15.10
C LEU A 55 -2.60 -12.48 16.24
N VAL A 56 -2.67 -11.21 16.65
CA VAL A 56 -1.87 -10.60 17.72
C VAL A 56 -2.81 -9.86 18.68
N ASN A 57 -2.30 -9.51 19.86
CA ASN A 57 -3.10 -8.81 20.87
C ASN A 57 -3.48 -7.36 20.44
N ASP A 58 -4.53 -6.82 21.07
CA ASP A 58 -5.03 -5.47 20.80
C ASP A 58 -4.01 -4.36 21.10
N GLU A 59 -2.99 -4.65 21.93
CA GLU A 59 -1.91 -3.72 22.23
C GLU A 59 -1.10 -3.40 20.97
N VAL A 60 -0.86 -4.37 20.08
CA VAL A 60 -0.19 -4.13 18.80
C VAL A 60 -0.99 -3.17 17.93
N ALA A 61 -2.32 -3.33 17.89
CA ALA A 61 -3.19 -2.44 17.13
C ALA A 61 -3.08 -0.99 17.62
N LYS A 62 -3.06 -0.79 18.95
CA LYS A 62 -2.85 0.54 19.57
C LYS A 62 -1.48 1.11 19.24
N ASN A 63 -0.44 0.28 19.24
CA ASN A 63 0.93 0.71 18.95
C ASN A 63 1.11 1.22 17.51
N LEU A 64 0.33 0.71 16.53
CA LEU A 64 0.43 1.10 15.12
C LEU A 64 0.11 2.58 14.86
N HIS A 65 -0.63 3.24 15.76
CA HIS A 65 -0.98 4.66 15.62
C HIS A 65 0.10 5.63 16.10
N SER A 66 1.15 5.14 16.79
CA SER A 66 2.22 5.97 17.34
C SER A 66 3.60 5.46 16.88
N THR A 67 4.35 6.32 16.21
CA THR A 67 5.72 6.04 15.76
C THR A 67 6.63 5.58 16.91
N GLU A 68 6.45 6.15 18.10
CA GLU A 68 7.26 5.78 19.26
C GLU A 68 6.83 4.43 19.84
N MET A 69 5.52 4.19 19.97
CA MET A 69 5.00 2.93 20.52
C MET A 69 5.31 1.76 19.58
N ILE A 70 5.16 1.92 18.27
CA ILE A 70 5.51 0.86 17.32
C ILE A 70 7.02 0.58 17.34
N LYS A 71 7.88 1.61 17.46
CA LYS A 71 9.33 1.42 17.63
C LYS A 71 9.67 0.61 18.89
N ARG A 72 8.97 0.87 20.01
CA ARG A 72 9.13 0.08 21.25
C ARG A 72 8.66 -1.35 21.06
N TRP A 73 7.52 -1.57 20.41
CA TRP A 73 7.01 -2.91 20.12
C TRP A 73 7.99 -3.72 19.26
N TRP A 74 8.59 -3.13 18.22
CA TRP A 74 9.62 -3.80 17.42
C TRP A 74 10.89 -4.18 18.21
N LYS A 75 11.18 -3.50 19.32
CA LYS A 75 12.28 -3.85 20.25
C LYS A 75 11.88 -4.97 21.22
N ASN A 76 10.59 -5.25 21.39
CA ASN A 76 10.10 -6.37 22.19
C ASN A 76 10.22 -7.68 21.39
N HIS A 77 11.38 -8.31 21.46
CA HIS A 77 11.68 -9.53 20.71
C HIS A 77 10.69 -10.67 20.97
N LYS A 78 10.15 -10.78 22.19
CA LYS A 78 9.16 -11.82 22.53
C LYS A 78 7.85 -11.60 21.78
N ALA A 79 7.30 -10.38 21.84
CA ALA A 79 6.05 -10.04 21.15
C ALA A 79 6.18 -10.15 19.63
N VAL A 80 7.34 -9.77 19.07
CA VAL A 80 7.63 -9.91 17.64
C VAL A 80 7.70 -11.39 17.23
N GLU A 81 8.37 -12.23 18.02
CA GLU A 81 8.45 -13.67 17.74
C GLU A 81 7.08 -14.34 17.82
N GLU A 82 6.26 -13.97 18.81
CA GLU A 82 4.86 -14.45 18.90
C GLU A 82 4.06 -14.09 17.64
N ALA A 83 4.19 -12.86 17.13
CA ALA A 83 3.55 -12.46 15.88
C ALA A 83 4.04 -13.29 14.66
N TYR A 84 5.34 -13.58 14.58
CA TYR A 84 5.90 -14.46 13.54
C TYR A 84 5.31 -15.87 13.60
N VAL A 85 5.23 -16.47 14.80
CA VAL A 85 4.68 -17.82 15.00
C VAL A 85 3.22 -17.87 14.58
N ARG A 86 2.41 -16.90 15.02
CA ARG A 86 0.98 -16.83 14.69
C ARG A 86 0.75 -16.64 13.18
N LEU A 87 1.53 -15.77 12.55
CA LEU A 87 1.49 -15.59 11.09
C LEU A 87 1.88 -16.87 10.35
N LYS A 88 2.94 -17.56 10.80
CA LYS A 88 3.38 -18.81 10.18
C LYS A 88 2.31 -19.90 10.29
N GLN A 89 1.75 -20.11 11.48
CA GLN A 89 0.68 -21.09 11.70
C GLN A 89 -0.52 -20.83 10.78
N TYR A 90 -0.99 -19.58 10.74
CA TYR A 90 -2.09 -19.19 9.86
C TYR A 90 -1.78 -19.45 8.38
N ALA A 91 -0.57 -19.17 7.93
CA ALA A 91 -0.18 -19.40 6.54
C ALA A 91 0.01 -20.88 6.20
N GLU A 92 0.47 -21.70 7.15
CA GLU A 92 0.55 -23.16 7.02
C GLU A 92 -0.84 -23.80 6.93
N GLU A 93 -1.85 -23.25 7.61
CA GLU A 93 -3.25 -23.69 7.45
C GLU A 93 -3.79 -23.38 6.05
N LEU A 94 -3.46 -22.22 5.48
CA LEU A 94 -3.91 -21.83 4.14
C LEU A 94 -3.14 -22.52 3.00
N PHE A 95 -1.83 -22.66 3.16
CA PHE A 95 -0.92 -23.20 2.15
C PHE A 95 0.10 -24.17 2.77
N PRO A 96 -0.32 -25.40 3.13
CA PRO A 96 0.51 -26.34 3.89
C PRO A 96 1.88 -26.66 3.27
N SER A 97 1.96 -26.65 1.94
CA SER A 97 3.18 -26.96 1.19
C SER A 97 4.06 -25.74 0.89
N ASP A 98 3.50 -24.54 0.87
CA ASP A 98 4.22 -23.28 0.57
C ASP A 98 3.56 -22.10 1.31
N PRO A 99 3.79 -21.95 2.63
CA PRO A 99 3.24 -20.87 3.44
C PRO A 99 3.68 -19.49 2.95
N LEU A 100 4.82 -19.39 2.28
CA LEU A 100 5.34 -18.13 1.74
C LEU A 100 4.47 -17.55 0.61
N LYS A 101 3.48 -18.30 0.09
CA LYS A 101 2.47 -17.77 -0.84
C LYS A 101 1.74 -16.54 -0.32
N VAL A 102 1.60 -16.39 1.00
CA VAL A 102 0.90 -15.24 1.59
C VAL A 102 1.73 -13.96 1.60
N ASP A 103 3.06 -14.05 1.50
CA ASP A 103 3.98 -12.92 1.72
C ASP A 103 3.65 -11.72 0.83
N TYR A 104 3.67 -11.91 -0.49
CA TYR A 104 3.39 -10.83 -1.43
C TYR A 104 1.94 -10.30 -1.32
N PRO A 105 0.89 -11.15 -1.32
CA PRO A 105 -0.47 -10.68 -1.08
C PRO A 105 -0.63 -9.87 0.22
N PHE A 106 -0.02 -10.32 1.32
CA PHE A 106 -0.11 -9.63 2.62
C PHE A 106 0.65 -8.31 2.61
N PHE A 107 1.79 -8.24 1.92
CA PHE A 107 2.49 -6.99 1.72
C PHE A 107 1.62 -5.97 0.97
N ILE A 108 1.04 -6.37 -0.18
CA ILE A 108 0.20 -5.48 -1.01
C ILE A 108 -1.05 -5.03 -0.22
N LEU A 109 -1.74 -5.97 0.40
CA LEU A 109 -2.94 -5.72 1.20
C LEU A 109 -2.64 -4.86 2.43
N GLY A 110 -1.51 -5.10 3.08
CA GLY A 110 -1.06 -4.34 4.25
C GLY A 110 -0.69 -2.90 3.94
N ARG A 111 -0.19 -2.60 2.73
CA ARG A 111 0.00 -1.22 2.29
C ARG A 111 -1.33 -0.56 1.95
N TRP A 112 -2.22 -1.30 1.28
CA TRP A 112 -3.57 -0.82 1.02
C TRP A 112 -4.30 -0.41 2.30
N LEU A 113 -4.28 -1.26 3.33
CA LEU A 113 -4.95 -1.03 4.61
C LEU A 113 -4.36 0.10 5.46
N SER A 114 -3.24 0.71 5.03
CA SER A 114 -2.71 1.90 5.71
C SER A 114 -3.76 3.01 5.73
N GLY A 115 -3.97 3.62 6.91
CA GLY A 115 -4.98 4.65 7.15
C GLY A 115 -6.38 4.13 7.52
N PHE A 116 -6.65 2.82 7.36
CA PHE A 116 -7.93 2.22 7.72
C PHE A 116 -7.91 1.59 9.13
N GLN A 117 -9.10 1.37 9.69
CA GLN A 117 -9.26 0.59 10.90
C GLN A 117 -8.94 -0.89 10.64
N LEU A 118 -8.01 -1.45 11.42
CA LEU A 118 -7.53 -2.82 11.20
C LEU A 118 -8.41 -3.84 11.93
N THR A 119 -9.51 -4.24 11.30
CA THR A 119 -10.40 -5.29 11.82
C THR A 119 -10.67 -6.35 10.76
N ARG A 120 -11.13 -7.53 11.20
CA ARG A 120 -11.47 -8.63 10.28
C ARG A 120 -12.60 -8.24 9.32
N LYS A 121 -13.58 -7.47 9.80
CA LYS A 121 -14.69 -6.96 8.98
C LYS A 121 -14.18 -6.02 7.89
N VAL A 122 -13.31 -5.07 8.24
CA VAL A 122 -12.71 -4.14 7.26
C VAL A 122 -11.87 -4.90 6.23
N LEU A 123 -11.07 -5.88 6.66
CA LEU A 123 -10.30 -6.75 5.77
C LEU A 123 -11.21 -7.49 4.77
N GLN A 124 -12.28 -8.12 5.26
CA GLN A 124 -13.25 -8.85 4.43
C GLN A 124 -13.95 -7.94 3.41
N ASN A 125 -14.36 -6.76 3.83
CA ASN A 125 -15.01 -5.77 2.95
C ASN A 125 -14.08 -5.38 1.79
N HIS A 126 -12.81 -5.08 2.08
CA HIS A 126 -11.83 -4.71 1.05
C HIS A 126 -11.49 -5.87 0.10
N LEU A 127 -11.36 -7.10 0.61
CA LEU A 127 -11.16 -8.28 -0.24
C LEU A 127 -12.36 -8.52 -1.17
N THR A 128 -13.58 -8.34 -0.65
CA THR A 128 -14.81 -8.43 -1.45
C THR A 128 -14.85 -7.37 -2.53
N PHE A 129 -14.48 -6.14 -2.19
CA PHE A 129 -14.36 -5.05 -3.13
C PHE A 129 -13.31 -5.32 -4.23
N PHE A 130 -12.13 -5.82 -3.87
CA PHE A 130 -11.11 -6.19 -4.86
C PHE A 130 -11.57 -7.30 -5.80
N LYS A 131 -12.30 -8.28 -5.28
CA LYS A 131 -12.91 -9.32 -6.11
C LYS A 131 -13.88 -8.71 -7.11
N LYS A 132 -14.81 -7.87 -6.65
CA LYS A 132 -15.78 -7.15 -7.50
C LYS A 132 -15.09 -6.31 -8.59
N VAL A 133 -14.06 -5.54 -8.23
CA VAL A 133 -13.31 -4.72 -9.19
C VAL A 133 -12.59 -5.61 -10.20
N SER A 134 -11.86 -6.64 -9.73
CA SER A 134 -11.16 -7.60 -10.59
C SER A 134 -12.10 -8.30 -11.56
N GLU A 135 -13.31 -8.67 -11.12
CA GLU A 135 -14.34 -9.26 -11.96
C GLU A 135 -14.89 -8.28 -13.01
N LYS A 136 -14.98 -6.98 -12.69
CA LYS A 136 -15.38 -5.91 -13.63
C LYS A 136 -14.31 -5.66 -14.70
N ILE A 137 -13.04 -5.51 -14.29
CA ILE A 137 -11.95 -5.09 -15.19
C ILE A 137 -11.12 -6.25 -15.77
N LYS A 138 -11.38 -7.49 -15.32
CA LYS A 138 -10.68 -8.74 -15.71
C LYS A 138 -9.16 -8.71 -15.49
N ARG A 139 -8.69 -7.89 -14.54
CA ARG A 139 -7.27 -7.69 -14.20
C ARG A 139 -7.14 -7.43 -12.70
N PRO A 140 -5.95 -7.63 -12.09
CA PRO A 140 -5.71 -7.21 -10.71
C PRO A 140 -6.11 -5.74 -10.51
N PRO A 141 -6.80 -5.35 -9.42
CA PRO A 141 -7.25 -3.97 -9.25
C PRO A 141 -6.12 -2.94 -9.27
N PHE A 142 -5.00 -3.25 -8.61
CA PHE A 142 -3.83 -2.38 -8.63
C PHE A 142 -2.55 -3.19 -8.43
N GLN A 143 -1.43 -2.54 -8.71
CA GLN A 143 -0.09 -3.06 -8.50
C GLN A 143 0.82 -1.99 -7.94
N TYR A 144 1.85 -2.42 -7.21
CA TYR A 144 2.96 -1.56 -6.83
C TYR A 144 4.04 -1.67 -7.90
N LEU A 145 4.37 -0.56 -8.55
CA LEU A 145 5.45 -0.48 -9.52
C LEU A 145 6.79 -0.59 -8.78
N VAL A 146 7.67 -1.46 -9.27
CA VAL A 146 9.07 -1.54 -8.80
C VAL A 146 9.71 -0.21 -9.15
N GLN A 147 10.17 0.54 -8.14
CA GLN A 147 10.83 1.84 -8.21
C GLN A 147 10.70 2.51 -9.59
N LYS A 148 9.69 3.37 -9.77
CA LYS A 148 9.98 4.57 -10.56
C LYS A 148 11.10 5.24 -9.77
N GLU A 149 12.33 5.17 -10.25
CA GLU A 149 13.30 6.18 -9.86
C GLU A 149 12.59 7.51 -10.08
N HIS A 150 12.23 8.21 -9.00
CA HIS A 150 12.19 9.65 -9.06
C HIS A 150 13.64 10.06 -9.30
N ARG A 151 14.12 9.91 -10.54
CA ARG A 151 15.39 10.47 -10.98
C ARG A 151 15.23 11.96 -10.72
N TRP A 152 15.95 12.46 -9.72
CA TRP A 152 16.23 13.86 -9.50
C TRP A 152 17.00 14.40 -10.71
N GLY A 153 16.29 14.53 -11.84
CA GLY A 153 16.81 14.79 -13.18
C GLY A 153 15.69 15.08 -14.19
N TRP A 154 14.47 14.60 -13.93
CA TRP A 154 13.20 15.13 -14.47
C TRP A 154 12.14 14.95 -13.36
N GLY A 155 12.02 15.95 -12.49
CA GLY A 155 11.20 15.89 -11.29
C GLY A 155 9.68 15.82 -11.56
N PRO A 156 8.86 15.81 -10.48
CA PRO A 156 7.47 16.24 -10.57
C PRO A 156 7.36 17.47 -11.47
N GLY A 157 6.29 17.59 -12.27
CA GLY A 157 6.06 18.81 -13.03
C GLY A 157 6.25 20.04 -12.13
N HIS A 158 6.71 21.17 -12.66
CA HIS A 158 7.00 22.38 -11.84
C HIS A 158 5.84 22.76 -10.89
N PHE A 159 4.61 22.36 -11.27
CA PHE A 159 3.39 22.45 -10.48
C PHE A 159 3.28 21.43 -9.34
N GLU A 160 3.49 20.13 -9.58
CA GLU A 160 3.47 19.09 -8.53
C GLU A 160 4.47 19.40 -7.41
N LYS A 161 5.68 19.87 -7.75
CA LYS A 161 6.67 20.29 -6.75
C LYS A 161 6.14 21.45 -5.89
N ARG A 162 5.54 22.46 -6.52
CA ARG A 162 4.94 23.61 -5.82
C ARG A 162 3.82 23.16 -4.89
N VAL A 163 3.00 22.20 -5.32
CA VAL A 163 1.92 21.63 -4.50
C VAL A 163 2.48 20.93 -3.27
N ALA A 164 3.53 20.11 -3.44
CA ALA A 164 4.17 19.44 -2.32
C ALA A 164 4.76 20.43 -1.30
N GLU A 165 5.46 21.46 -1.78
CA GLU A 165 6.02 22.52 -0.92
C GLU A 165 4.94 23.29 -0.17
N GLU A 166 3.82 23.59 -0.81
CA GLU A 166 2.70 24.31 -0.18
C GLU A 166 1.99 23.47 0.87
N LEU A 167 1.81 22.17 0.61
CA LEU A 167 1.27 21.23 1.60
C LEU A 167 2.19 21.11 2.81
N GLU A 168 3.51 21.03 2.59
CA GLU A 168 4.50 20.96 3.66
C GLU A 168 4.51 22.23 4.52
N LYS A 169 4.45 23.42 3.92
CA LYS A 169 4.32 24.70 4.65
C LYS A 169 3.11 24.75 5.57
N ARG A 170 2.02 24.06 5.20
CA ARG A 170 0.78 23.96 5.98
C ARG A 170 0.80 22.80 7.00
N GLY A 171 1.92 22.10 7.13
CA GLY A 171 2.05 20.94 8.01
C GLY A 171 1.28 19.70 7.52
N ILE A 172 0.87 19.68 6.25
CA ILE A 172 0.14 18.55 5.66
C ILE A 172 1.16 17.56 5.10
N ARG A 173 1.29 16.42 5.77
CA ARG A 173 2.16 15.34 5.31
C ARG A 173 1.52 14.57 4.15
N ILE A 174 2.28 14.38 3.08
CA ILE A 174 1.93 13.52 1.95
C ILE A 174 2.93 12.39 1.78
N GLU A 175 2.48 11.31 1.17
CA GLU A 175 3.29 10.15 0.81
C GLU A 175 3.32 9.95 -0.70
N TYR A 176 4.45 9.45 -1.18
CA TYR A 176 4.64 9.00 -2.55
C TYR A 176 4.63 7.48 -2.54
N GLU A 177 3.59 6.86 -3.10
CA GLU A 177 3.60 5.43 -3.35
C GLU A 177 3.55 5.16 -4.86
N PRO A 178 4.37 4.23 -5.38
CA PRO A 178 4.37 3.87 -6.79
C PRO A 178 3.17 2.95 -7.10
N LEU A 179 1.96 3.39 -6.78
CA LEU A 179 0.72 2.66 -7.01
C LEU A 179 0.22 2.89 -8.44
N GLN A 180 -0.19 1.81 -9.11
CA GLN A 180 -0.90 1.91 -10.37
C GLN A 180 -2.20 1.11 -10.28
N PHE A 181 -3.31 1.80 -10.51
CA PHE A 181 -4.65 1.25 -10.59
C PHE A 181 -4.95 0.87 -12.04
N ASN A 182 -5.50 -0.32 -12.22
CA ASN A 182 -6.08 -0.72 -13.49
C ASN A 182 -7.50 -0.17 -13.59
N LEU A 183 -7.83 0.43 -14.72
CA LEU A 183 -9.13 0.98 -15.05
C LEU A 183 -9.80 0.11 -16.14
N PRO A 184 -11.10 0.31 -16.41
CA PRO A 184 -11.75 -0.25 -17.59
C PRO A 184 -10.99 0.06 -18.90
N ASP A 185 -11.24 -0.77 -19.91
CA ASP A 185 -10.68 -0.61 -21.27
C ASP A 185 -9.15 -0.63 -21.35
N GLY A 186 -8.51 -1.27 -20.36
CA GLY A 186 -7.06 -1.42 -20.32
C GLY A 186 -6.29 -0.17 -19.89
N LEU A 187 -7.01 0.91 -19.56
CA LEU A 187 -6.42 2.14 -19.05
C LEU A 187 -5.82 1.94 -17.65
N THR A 188 -4.93 2.85 -17.25
CA THR A 188 -4.33 2.85 -15.91
C THR A 188 -4.30 4.25 -15.33
N TYR A 189 -4.36 4.32 -14.00
CA TYR A 189 -4.24 5.55 -13.22
C TYR A 189 -3.13 5.40 -12.18
N THR A 190 -2.28 6.43 -12.05
CA THR A 190 -1.21 6.49 -11.06
C THR A 190 -1.37 7.81 -10.32
N PRO A 191 -1.77 7.79 -9.04
CA PRO A 191 -1.88 9.01 -8.26
C PRO A 191 -0.49 9.60 -8.02
N ASP A 192 -0.43 10.92 -7.94
CA ASP A 192 0.81 11.65 -7.67
C ASP A 192 1.14 11.63 -6.16
N PHE A 193 0.16 11.95 -5.31
CA PHE A 193 0.33 11.90 -3.84
C PHE A 193 -0.79 11.12 -3.13
N ILE A 194 -0.46 10.66 -1.92
CA ILE A 194 -1.40 9.99 -1.02
C ILE A 194 -1.39 10.71 0.32
N TYR A 195 -2.57 10.98 0.85
CA TYR A 195 -2.71 11.41 2.24
C TYR A 195 -2.66 10.18 3.15
N PRO A 196 -1.82 10.16 4.19
CA PRO A 196 -1.56 8.95 4.98
C PRO A 196 -2.77 8.46 5.80
N GLU A 197 -3.74 9.33 6.06
CA GLU A 197 -4.93 9.03 6.84
C GLU A 197 -6.18 8.88 5.97
N ALA A 198 -7.15 8.10 6.42
CA ALA A 198 -8.44 7.99 5.73
C ALA A 198 -9.30 9.22 6.03
N VAL A 199 -9.88 9.82 4.99
CA VAL A 199 -10.82 10.94 5.08
C VAL A 199 -12.21 10.41 4.78
N GLY A 200 -13.13 10.52 5.75
CA GLY A 200 -14.48 9.96 5.61
C GLY A 200 -14.51 8.45 5.34
N GLY A 201 -13.52 7.72 5.88
CA GLY A 201 -13.38 6.28 5.66
C GLY A 201 -12.81 5.88 4.28
N LYS A 202 -12.28 6.84 3.50
CA LYS A 202 -11.67 6.59 2.19
C LYS A 202 -10.21 7.01 2.17
N LYS A 203 -9.40 6.31 1.37
CA LYS A 203 -8.02 6.74 1.08
C LYS A 203 -8.06 7.95 0.15
N LEU A 204 -7.44 9.05 0.57
CA LEU A 204 -7.42 10.29 -0.20
C LEU A 204 -6.15 10.35 -1.07
N PHE A 205 -6.36 10.48 -2.38
CA PHE A 205 -5.32 10.73 -3.36
C PHE A 205 -5.34 12.20 -3.76
N LEU A 206 -4.18 12.83 -3.85
CA LEU A 206 -4.05 14.20 -4.34
C LEU A 206 -3.43 14.17 -5.73
N GLU A 207 -4.04 14.94 -6.63
CA GLU A 207 -3.74 14.93 -8.05
C GLU A 207 -3.46 16.37 -8.52
N PRO A 208 -2.20 16.80 -8.56
CA PRO A 208 -1.85 18.09 -9.14
C PRO A 208 -1.93 18.04 -10.67
N ARG A 209 -2.71 18.94 -11.27
CA ARG A 209 -2.84 19.03 -12.73
C ARG A 209 -2.73 20.46 -13.23
N GLY A 210 -1.86 20.65 -14.22
CA GLY A 210 -1.81 21.87 -15.05
C GLY A 210 -2.68 21.74 -16.31
N GLY A 211 -2.62 22.73 -17.20
CA GLY A 211 -3.47 22.76 -18.40
C GLY A 211 -3.14 21.70 -19.46
N LYS A 212 -1.89 21.24 -19.58
CA LYS A 212 -1.47 20.26 -20.60
C LYS A 212 -2.03 18.88 -20.28
N GLY A 213 -2.77 18.28 -21.21
CA GLY A 213 -3.34 16.92 -21.05
C GLY A 213 -4.51 16.84 -20.07
N LEU A 214 -5.04 17.97 -19.62
CA LEU A 214 -6.06 18.05 -18.57
C LEU A 214 -7.31 17.21 -18.88
N LYS A 215 -7.83 17.26 -20.11
CA LYS A 215 -9.01 16.47 -20.50
C LYS A 215 -8.81 14.96 -20.32
N GLU A 216 -7.67 14.44 -20.73
CA GLU A 216 -7.35 13.01 -20.57
C GLU A 216 -7.18 12.66 -19.09
N ALA A 217 -6.52 13.52 -18.32
CA ALA A 217 -6.36 13.33 -16.88
C ALA A 217 -7.72 13.30 -16.16
N LEU A 218 -8.63 14.25 -16.46
CA LEU A 218 -9.97 14.32 -15.88
C LEU A 218 -10.82 13.08 -16.24
N MET A 219 -10.70 12.59 -17.48
CA MET A 219 -11.36 11.34 -17.90
C MET A 219 -10.85 10.13 -17.08
N LYS A 220 -9.53 9.98 -16.91
CA LYS A 220 -8.95 8.93 -16.06
C LYS A 220 -9.37 9.06 -14.59
N CYS A 221 -9.41 10.28 -14.06
CA CYS A 221 -9.86 10.53 -12.69
C CYS A 221 -11.35 10.16 -12.52
N SER A 222 -12.20 10.45 -13.49
CA SER A 222 -13.61 10.04 -13.47
C SER A 222 -13.76 8.52 -13.49
N LEU A 223 -13.02 7.82 -14.35
CA LEU A 223 -13.02 6.35 -14.40
C LEU A 223 -12.49 5.74 -13.10
N PHE A 224 -11.46 6.35 -12.51
CA PHE A 224 -10.93 5.95 -11.21
C PHE A 224 -11.99 6.08 -10.12
N ARG A 225 -12.69 7.22 -10.03
CA ARG A 225 -13.76 7.42 -9.04
C ARG A 225 -14.93 6.47 -9.24
N GLU A 226 -15.32 6.20 -10.49
CA GLU A 226 -16.37 5.23 -10.78
C GLU A 226 -15.96 3.81 -10.33
N THR A 227 -14.68 3.45 -10.50
CA THR A 227 -14.19 2.09 -10.24
C THR A 227 -13.82 1.89 -8.77
N TYR A 228 -13.23 2.91 -8.13
CA TYR A 228 -12.61 2.83 -6.80
C TYR A 228 -13.24 3.73 -5.74
N GLY A 229 -14.25 4.54 -6.10
CA GLY A 229 -14.84 5.55 -5.24
C GLY A 229 -15.49 5.02 -3.96
N GLU A 230 -15.69 3.70 -3.81
CA GLU A 230 -16.15 3.08 -2.56
C GLU A 230 -15.13 3.29 -1.43
N TYR A 231 -13.83 3.13 -1.71
CA TYR A 231 -12.74 3.24 -0.72
C TYR A 231 -11.71 4.31 -1.05
N CYS A 232 -11.89 5.04 -2.16
CA CYS A 232 -10.97 6.09 -2.60
C CYS A 232 -11.70 7.42 -2.77
N ALA A 233 -11.02 8.50 -2.44
CA ALA A 233 -11.41 9.86 -2.75
C ALA A 233 -10.28 10.55 -3.51
N LEU A 234 -10.62 11.48 -4.39
CA LEU A 234 -9.66 12.23 -5.18
C LEU A 234 -9.79 13.73 -4.91
N ALA A 235 -8.70 14.35 -4.48
CA ALA A 235 -8.54 15.79 -4.39
C ALA A 235 -7.73 16.29 -5.59
N LEU A 236 -8.39 16.98 -6.50
CA LEU A 236 -7.77 17.58 -7.66
C LEU A 236 -7.23 18.97 -7.28
N VAL A 237 -5.94 19.20 -7.52
CA VAL A 237 -5.28 20.48 -7.25
C VAL A 237 -4.90 21.10 -8.57
N VAL A 238 -5.36 22.32 -8.84
CA VAL A 238 -5.17 22.98 -10.15
C VAL A 238 -4.78 24.45 -10.01
N PRO A 239 -4.09 25.05 -10.98
CA PRO A 239 -3.96 26.50 -11.08
C PRO A 239 -5.33 27.20 -11.15
N GLU A 240 -5.41 28.43 -10.61
CA GLU A 240 -6.65 29.22 -10.55
C GLU A 240 -7.23 29.49 -11.95
N ASP A 241 -6.37 29.72 -12.95
CA ASP A 241 -6.75 30.07 -14.32
C ASP A 241 -7.50 28.95 -15.07
N ILE A 242 -7.39 27.70 -14.61
CA ILE A 242 -8.12 26.56 -15.19
C ILE A 242 -9.25 26.04 -14.29
N MET A 243 -9.50 26.67 -13.15
CA MET A 243 -10.47 26.17 -12.18
C MET A 243 -11.89 26.14 -12.74
N ASP A 244 -12.32 27.17 -13.47
CA ASP A 244 -13.68 27.24 -14.01
C ASP A 244 -13.96 26.16 -15.06
N PHE A 245 -12.96 25.80 -15.85
CA PHE A 245 -13.04 24.64 -16.75
C PHE A 245 -13.22 23.35 -15.97
N VAL A 246 -12.42 23.14 -14.93
CA VAL A 246 -12.44 21.92 -14.11
C VAL A 246 -13.74 21.79 -13.31
N ARG A 247 -14.33 22.89 -12.85
CA ARG A 247 -15.62 22.90 -12.11
C ARG A 247 -16.77 22.29 -12.90
N GLN A 248 -16.68 22.25 -14.23
CA GLN A 248 -17.67 21.63 -15.09
C GLN A 248 -17.56 20.08 -15.07
N GLU A 249 -16.41 19.54 -14.68
CA GLU A 249 -16.06 18.11 -14.71
C GLU A 249 -16.22 17.45 -13.32
N LYS A 250 -17.34 17.70 -12.64
CA LYS A 250 -17.60 17.26 -11.23
C LYS A 250 -17.47 15.75 -10.99
N LYS A 251 -17.52 14.94 -12.05
CA LYS A 251 -17.33 13.48 -11.98
C LYS A 251 -15.87 13.09 -11.80
N ALA A 252 -14.92 13.98 -12.09
CA ALA A 252 -13.50 13.68 -12.01
C ALA A 252 -12.91 13.74 -10.59
N TYR A 253 -13.52 14.45 -9.64
CA TYR A 253 -12.93 14.68 -8.30
C TYR A 253 -13.98 14.71 -7.18
N ASP A 254 -13.55 14.39 -5.96
CA ASP A 254 -14.35 14.55 -4.74
C ASP A 254 -14.11 15.94 -4.11
N TYR A 255 -12.87 16.42 -4.20
CA TYR A 255 -12.46 17.74 -3.72
C TYR A 255 -11.72 18.49 -4.83
N LEU A 256 -11.96 19.79 -4.93
CA LEU A 256 -11.25 20.68 -5.85
C LEU A 256 -10.59 21.79 -5.04
N TRP A 257 -9.30 22.00 -5.28
CA TRP A 257 -8.52 23.04 -4.63
C TRP A 257 -7.61 23.72 -5.64
N SER A 258 -7.23 24.97 -5.37
CA SER A 258 -6.22 25.69 -6.14
C SER A 258 -5.08 26.19 -5.30
N ILE A 259 -3.95 26.37 -5.97
CA ILE A 259 -2.75 27.01 -5.42
C ILE A 259 -2.45 28.23 -6.27
N HIS A 260 -2.27 29.36 -5.59
CA HIS A 260 -1.84 30.63 -6.17
C HIS A 260 -0.32 30.63 -6.43
#